data_AF-A0A7M3Z2I8-F1
#
_entry.id   AF-A0A7M3Z2I8-F1
#
_cell.length_a   1.000
_cell.length_b   1.000
_cell.length_c   1.000
_cell.angle_alpha   90.00
_cell.angle_beta   90.00
_cell.angle_gamma   90.00
#
_symmetry.space_group_name_H-M   'P 1'
#
loop_
_entity.id
_entity.type
_entity.pdbx_description
1 polymer ?
#
loop_
_entity_poly.entity_id
_entity_poly.type
_entity_poly.pdbx_seq_one_letter_code
_entity_poly.pdbx_strand_id
1 'polypeptide(L)'
;MNGRDRVIRDEIHRDILVPASHATIIDTPEFQRLRSIQQLSTCEYVFPAATHNRFAHSLGAYHLAGRLAAHLQEVHPGLLSKDDEELVQLAALLHDIGHPPYSHLLETPRVYATFRSHEAWGRDILESPNTAIGQAVRATLGEQRLGRLFALMDGHDAHDGVPIPRFMKEIVSSQLDVDRMDYMIRDQA
;
A
#
# COMPACT_ATOMS: atom_id res chain seq x y z
N MET A 1 7.94 -11.03 19.39
CA MET A 1 9.35 -11.12 18.99
C MET A 1 9.71 -9.78 18.35
N ASN A 2 10.63 -9.01 18.92
CA ASN A 2 11.07 -7.77 18.26
C ASN A 2 11.88 -8.17 17.01
N GLY A 3 11.27 -7.97 15.84
CA GLY A 3 11.93 -8.16 14.56
C GLY A 3 13.14 -7.23 14.41
N ARG A 4 14.00 -7.51 13.44
CA ARG A 4 15.05 -6.58 13.01
C ARG A 4 14.54 -5.81 11.80
N ASP A 5 15.00 -4.57 11.66
CA ASP A 5 14.89 -3.85 10.41
C ASP A 5 15.50 -4.69 9.29
N ARG A 6 14.87 -4.64 8.12
CA ARG A 6 15.29 -5.43 6.96
C ARG A 6 15.46 -4.56 5.74
N VAL A 7 16.28 -5.06 4.84
CA VAL A 7 16.46 -4.49 3.50
C VAL A 7 15.90 -5.50 2.51
N ILE A 8 14.92 -5.09 1.72
CA ILE A 8 14.39 -5.88 0.61
C ILE A 8 15.05 -5.39 -0.66
N ARG A 9 15.64 -6.31 -1.43
CA ARG A 9 16.21 -6.03 -2.74
C ARG A 9 15.09 -5.99 -3.77
N ASP A 10 14.89 -4.84 -4.39
CA ASP A 10 13.95 -4.60 -5.50
C ASP A 10 14.73 -4.25 -6.77
N GLU A 11 14.25 -4.72 -7.92
CA GLU A 11 14.94 -4.55 -9.20
C GLU A 11 14.95 -3.09 -9.70
N ILE A 12 13.95 -2.30 -9.31
CA ILE A 12 13.77 -0.90 -9.75
C ILE A 12 14.41 0.04 -8.73
N HIS A 13 14.03 -0.12 -7.46
CA HIS A 13 14.38 0.79 -6.38
C HIS A 13 15.62 0.36 -5.59
N ARG A 14 16.20 -0.80 -5.91
CA ARG A 14 17.38 -1.41 -5.26
C ARG A 14 17.12 -1.79 -3.80
N ASP A 15 17.38 -0.89 -2.86
CA ASP A 15 17.30 -1.18 -1.43
C ASP A 15 16.07 -0.51 -0.82
N ILE A 16 15.07 -1.34 -0.51
CA ILE A 16 13.87 -0.90 0.21
C ILE A 16 14.07 -1.21 1.69
N LEU A 17 14.23 -0.16 2.49
CA LEU A 17 14.36 -0.24 3.95
C LEU A 17 12.98 -0.43 4.59
N VAL A 18 12.86 -1.47 5.41
CA VAL A 18 11.61 -1.81 6.10
C VAL A 18 11.89 -1.92 7.60
N PRO A 19 11.35 -1.00 8.41
CA PRO A 19 11.42 -1.09 9.87
C PRO A 19 10.83 -2.40 10.39
N ALA A 20 11.33 -2.86 11.53
CA ALA A 20 10.84 -4.09 12.16
C ALA A 20 9.32 -4.09 12.41
N SER A 21 8.72 -2.93 12.70
CA SER A 21 7.27 -2.76 12.86
C SER A 21 6.52 -3.08 11.55
N HIS A 22 6.90 -2.45 10.44
CA HIS A 22 6.28 -2.66 9.13
C HIS A 22 6.51 -4.06 8.58
N ALA A 23 7.66 -4.66 8.90
CA ALA A 23 7.95 -6.05 8.55
C ALA A 23 6.91 -7.03 9.11
N THR A 24 6.33 -6.76 10.30
CA THR A 24 5.27 -7.60 10.87
C THR A 24 4.00 -7.60 10.03
N ILE A 25 3.71 -6.49 9.32
CA ILE A 25 2.57 -6.37 8.40
C ILE A 25 2.89 -7.13 7.11
N ILE A 26 4.09 -6.95 6.57
CA ILE A 26 4.54 -7.61 5.33
C ILE A 26 4.59 -9.13 5.47
N ASP A 27 4.97 -9.65 6.63
CA ASP A 27 5.11 -11.09 6.88
C ASP A 27 3.77 -11.81 7.13
N THR A 28 2.64 -11.11 7.02
CA THR A 28 1.31 -11.70 7.16
C THR A 28 0.90 -12.52 5.94
N PRO A 29 0.13 -13.62 6.11
CA PRO A 29 -0.36 -14.41 4.99
C PRO A 29 -1.16 -13.59 3.99
N GLU A 30 -1.93 -12.58 4.43
CA GLU A 30 -2.71 -11.73 3.53
C GLU A 30 -1.82 -10.86 2.64
N PHE A 31 -0.73 -10.30 3.18
CA PHE A 31 0.22 -9.52 2.37
C PHE A 31 1.09 -10.43 1.47
N GLN A 32 1.55 -11.57 1.99
CA GLN A 32 2.31 -12.56 1.20
C GLN A 32 1.48 -13.13 0.03
N ARG A 33 0.15 -13.16 0.13
CA ARG A 33 -0.77 -13.53 -0.97
C ARG A 33 -0.52 -12.71 -2.23
N LEU A 34 -0.14 -11.44 -2.10
CA LEU A 34 0.12 -10.55 -3.24
C LEU A 34 1.24 -11.06 -4.16
N ARG A 35 2.09 -11.99 -3.71
CA ARG A 35 3.10 -12.66 -4.56
C ARG A 35 2.47 -13.52 -5.66
N SER A 36 1.24 -13.96 -5.46
CA SER A 36 0.49 -14.82 -6.40
C SER A 36 -0.52 -14.05 -7.24
N ILE A 37 -0.55 -12.71 -7.14
CA ILE A 37 -1.46 -11.86 -7.89
C ILE A 37 -0.62 -11.05 -8.88
N GLN A 38 -0.77 -11.37 -10.17
CA GLN A 38 -0.09 -10.67 -11.25
C GLN A 38 -0.57 -9.22 -11.34
N GLN A 39 0.38 -8.29 -11.47
CA GLN A 39 0.07 -6.86 -11.61
C GLN A 39 -0.77 -6.64 -12.88
N LEU A 40 -0.28 -7.15 -14.01
CA LEU A 40 -0.88 -7.00 -15.32
C LEU A 40 -1.81 -8.15 -15.72
N SER A 41 -2.40 -8.83 -14.73
CA SER A 41 -3.41 -9.88 -14.94
C SER A 41 -2.94 -10.99 -15.90
N THR A 42 -3.43 -11.02 -17.14
CA THR A 42 -3.12 -12.03 -18.16
C THR A 42 -2.12 -11.53 -19.21
N CYS A 43 -1.51 -10.36 -19.04
CA CYS A 43 -0.54 -9.82 -19.98
C CYS A 43 0.67 -10.75 -20.18
N GLU A 44 1.03 -11.58 -19.20
CA GLU A 44 2.10 -12.59 -19.32
C GLU A 44 1.90 -13.56 -20.49
N TYR A 45 0.65 -13.82 -20.91
CA TYR A 45 0.33 -14.69 -22.04
C TYR A 45 0.63 -14.04 -23.42
N VAL A 46 0.86 -12.73 -23.44
CA VAL A 46 1.25 -11.96 -24.65
C VAL A 46 2.68 -11.45 -24.53
N PHE A 47 3.06 -11.00 -23.34
CA PHE A 47 4.38 -10.49 -22.97
C PHE A 47 4.97 -11.39 -21.87
N PRO A 48 5.73 -12.45 -22.21
CA PRO A 48 6.21 -13.45 -21.23
C PRO A 48 7.08 -12.91 -20.09
N ALA A 49 7.60 -11.68 -20.20
CA ALA A 49 8.35 -11.00 -19.15
C ALA A 49 7.46 -10.27 -18.13
N ALA A 50 6.17 -10.07 -18.41
CA ALA A 50 5.22 -9.36 -17.55
C ALA A 50 4.74 -10.24 -16.37
N THR A 51 5.68 -10.75 -15.58
CA THR A 51 5.46 -11.69 -14.47
C THR A 51 5.56 -11.04 -13.09
N HIS A 52 5.69 -9.71 -13.04
CA HIS A 52 5.77 -8.98 -11.78
C HIS A 52 4.39 -8.97 -11.10
N ASN A 53 4.42 -8.98 -9.77
CA ASN A 53 3.24 -9.18 -8.93
C ASN A 53 2.95 -7.96 -8.06
N ARG A 54 1.73 -7.91 -7.52
CA ARG A 54 1.25 -6.86 -6.61
C ARG A 54 2.15 -6.71 -5.39
N PHE A 55 2.79 -7.79 -4.91
CA PHE A 55 3.70 -7.72 -3.76
C PHE A 55 4.91 -6.82 -4.04
N ALA A 56 5.58 -6.99 -5.18
CA ALA A 56 6.74 -6.17 -5.55
C ALA A 56 6.33 -4.72 -5.78
N HIS A 57 5.19 -4.51 -6.45
CA HIS A 57 4.62 -3.19 -6.67
C HIS A 57 4.30 -2.45 -5.36
N SER A 58 3.57 -3.09 -4.44
CA SER A 58 3.23 -2.50 -3.13
C SER A 58 4.47 -2.10 -2.32
N LEU A 59 5.56 -2.87 -2.39
CA LEU A 59 6.82 -2.50 -1.76
C LEU A 59 7.47 -1.27 -2.41
N GLY A 60 7.41 -1.19 -3.75
CA GLY A 60 7.90 -0.04 -4.49
C GLY A 60 7.10 1.24 -4.20
N ALA A 61 5.78 1.16 -4.18
CA ALA A 61 4.89 2.26 -3.79
C ALA A 61 5.19 2.74 -2.36
N TYR A 62 5.34 1.81 -1.41
CA TYR A 62 5.78 2.09 -0.03
C TYR A 62 7.13 2.84 0.02
N HIS A 63 8.11 2.39 -0.75
CA HIS A 63 9.43 3.02 -0.81
C HIS A 63 9.34 4.47 -1.35
N LEU A 64 8.62 4.65 -2.46
CA LEU A 64 8.43 5.96 -3.07
C LEU A 64 7.65 6.92 -2.17
N ALA A 65 6.62 6.45 -1.47
CA ALA A 65 5.89 7.22 -0.48
C ALA A 65 6.82 7.77 0.62
N GLY A 66 7.71 6.93 1.14
CA GLY A 66 8.66 7.35 2.17
C GLY A 66 9.69 8.35 1.66
N ARG A 67 10.20 8.14 0.44
CA ARG A 67 11.12 9.08 -0.20
C ARG A 67 10.47 10.43 -0.47
N LEU A 68 9.23 10.43 -0.96
CA LEU A 68 8.50 11.66 -1.23
C LEU A 68 8.19 12.41 0.05
N ALA A 69 7.73 11.73 1.10
CA ALA A 69 7.45 12.33 2.40
C ALA A 69 8.73 12.94 3.02
N ALA A 70 9.85 12.21 3.01
CA ALA A 70 11.13 12.72 3.49
C ALA A 70 11.58 13.97 2.71
N HIS A 71 11.46 13.95 1.38
CA HIS A 71 11.84 15.10 0.56
C HIS A 71 10.93 16.32 0.78
N LEU A 72 9.62 16.11 0.94
CA LEU A 72 8.69 17.17 1.31
C LEU A 72 9.04 17.79 2.66
N GLN A 73 9.45 16.98 3.63
CA GLN A 73 9.88 17.45 4.94
C GLN A 73 11.20 18.23 4.88
N GLU A 74 12.13 17.87 3.99
CA GLU A 74 13.37 18.63 3.75
C GLU A 74 13.08 20.00 3.14
N VAL A 75 12.21 20.06 2.14
CA VAL A 75 11.87 21.30 1.41
C VAL A 75 10.91 22.19 2.22
N HIS A 76 10.02 21.59 3.00
CA HIS A 76 9.06 22.27 3.87
C HIS A 76 9.05 21.66 5.28
N PRO A 77 10.01 22.05 6.14
CA PRO A 77 10.10 21.51 7.50
C PRO A 77 8.82 21.75 8.31
N GLY A 78 8.30 20.66 8.89
CA GLY A 78 7.08 20.67 9.69
C GLY A 78 5.79 20.47 8.90
N LEU A 79 5.88 20.23 7.58
CA LEU A 79 4.70 19.94 6.74
C LEU A 79 4.00 18.64 7.14
N LEU A 80 4.78 17.61 7.48
CA LEU A 80 4.30 16.30 7.91
C LEU A 80 4.78 16.01 9.34
N SER A 81 3.88 15.49 10.16
CA SER A 81 4.29 14.84 11.41
C SER A 81 4.94 13.49 11.09
N LYS A 82 5.77 12.96 12.00
CA LYS A 82 6.34 11.60 11.83
C LYS A 82 5.25 10.53 11.73
N ASP A 83 4.15 10.74 12.45
CA ASP A 83 3.02 9.82 12.42
C ASP A 83 2.34 9.86 11.05
N ASP A 84 2.11 11.05 10.47
CA ASP A 84 1.52 11.21 9.15
C ASP A 84 2.43 10.68 8.02
N GLU A 85 3.75 10.85 8.16
CA GLU A 85 4.73 10.26 7.24
C GLU A 85 4.63 8.73 7.22
N GLU A 86 4.58 8.09 8.40
CA GLU A 86 4.42 6.64 8.52
C GLU A 86 3.05 6.18 7.97
N LEU A 87 1.99 6.94 8.20
CA LEU A 87 0.65 6.64 7.69
C LEU A 87 0.58 6.71 6.16
N VAL A 88 1.21 7.69 5.52
CA VAL A 88 1.29 7.79 4.05
C VAL A 88 2.06 6.61 3.46
N GLN A 89 3.17 6.22 4.09
CA GLN A 89 3.93 5.03 3.69
C GLN A 89 3.09 3.75 3.79
N LEU A 90 2.41 3.54 4.91
CA LEU A 90 1.58 2.35 5.12
C LEU A 90 0.33 2.34 4.23
N ALA A 91 -0.26 3.50 3.95
CA ALA A 91 -1.36 3.60 2.97
C ALA A 91 -0.88 3.16 1.58
N ALA A 92 0.30 3.61 1.14
CA ALA A 92 0.89 3.17 -0.12
C ALA A 92 1.26 1.68 -0.11
N LEU A 93 1.73 1.13 1.01
CA LEU A 93 2.00 -0.31 1.13
C LEU A 93 0.72 -1.15 0.98
N LEU A 94 -0.41 -0.67 1.52
CA LEU A 94 -1.61 -1.46 1.71
C LEU A 94 -2.71 -1.20 0.66
N HIS A 95 -2.55 -0.21 -0.23
CA HIS A 95 -3.61 0.20 -1.17
C HIS A 95 -4.13 -0.96 -2.04
N ASP A 96 -3.25 -1.88 -2.41
CA ASP A 96 -3.54 -3.03 -3.28
C ASP A 96 -3.89 -4.33 -2.54
N ILE A 97 -3.98 -4.30 -1.20
CA ILE A 97 -4.15 -5.52 -0.39
C ILE A 97 -5.46 -6.26 -0.68
N GLY A 98 -6.45 -5.59 -1.27
CA GLY A 98 -7.74 -6.16 -1.61
C GLY A 98 -7.83 -6.76 -3.00
N HIS A 99 -6.78 -6.68 -3.84
CA HIS A 99 -6.89 -7.20 -5.20
C HIS A 99 -7.17 -8.72 -5.22
N PRO A 100 -8.11 -9.15 -6.08
CA PRO A 100 -8.39 -10.56 -6.30
C PRO A 100 -7.39 -11.18 -7.30
N PRO A 101 -7.40 -12.51 -7.50
CA PRO A 101 -6.69 -13.13 -8.62
C PRO A 101 -7.05 -12.46 -9.94
N TYR A 102 -6.08 -12.31 -10.85
CA TYR A 102 -6.26 -11.56 -12.11
C TYR A 102 -6.70 -10.09 -11.95
N SER A 103 -6.46 -9.49 -10.78
CA SER A 103 -6.63 -8.05 -10.52
C SER A 103 -7.97 -7.51 -11.05
N HIS A 104 -7.95 -6.41 -11.81
CA HIS A 104 -9.17 -5.74 -12.28
C HIS A 104 -10.07 -6.59 -13.20
N LEU A 105 -9.59 -7.70 -13.78
CA LEU A 105 -10.46 -8.58 -14.59
C LEU A 105 -11.65 -9.11 -13.78
N LEU A 106 -11.45 -9.36 -12.48
CA LEU A 106 -12.49 -9.84 -11.58
C LEU A 106 -13.24 -8.69 -10.86
N GLU A 107 -12.91 -7.42 -11.09
CA GLU A 107 -13.62 -6.29 -10.46
C GLU A 107 -14.81 -5.81 -11.29
N THR A 108 -15.19 -6.54 -12.33
CA THR A 108 -16.32 -6.18 -13.18
C THR A 108 -17.60 -6.92 -12.76
N PRO A 109 -18.79 -6.26 -12.78
CA PRO A 109 -20.07 -6.91 -12.48
C PRO A 109 -20.39 -8.12 -13.37
N ARG A 110 -19.73 -8.22 -14.53
CA ARG A 110 -19.88 -9.31 -15.47
C ARG A 110 -19.20 -10.60 -15.00
N VAL A 111 -18.15 -10.50 -14.19
CA VAL A 111 -17.31 -11.62 -13.78
C VAL A 111 -17.43 -11.92 -12.30
N TYR A 112 -17.61 -10.90 -11.46
CA TYR A 112 -17.73 -11.06 -10.01
C TYR A 112 -18.90 -10.24 -9.49
N ALA A 113 -19.97 -10.93 -9.12
CA ALA A 113 -21.29 -10.36 -8.83
C ALA A 113 -21.38 -9.63 -7.47
N THR A 114 -20.26 -9.40 -6.78
CA THR A 114 -20.25 -8.75 -5.47
C THR A 114 -20.38 -7.23 -5.53
N PHE A 115 -20.12 -6.60 -6.69
CA PHE A 115 -20.08 -5.14 -6.87
C PHE A 115 -19.08 -4.42 -5.96
N ARG A 116 -18.06 -5.12 -5.48
CA ARG A 116 -17.06 -4.58 -4.57
C ARG A 116 -15.75 -4.37 -5.30
N SER A 117 -15.14 -3.22 -5.06
CA SER A 117 -13.81 -2.89 -5.56
C SER A 117 -12.73 -3.49 -4.65
N HIS A 118 -11.49 -3.51 -5.12
CA HIS A 118 -10.36 -3.96 -4.30
C HIS A 118 -10.15 -3.08 -3.08
N GLU A 119 -10.43 -1.79 -3.14
CA GLU A 119 -10.36 -0.90 -1.98
C GLU A 119 -11.36 -1.37 -0.90
N ALA A 120 -12.59 -1.74 -1.30
CA ALA A 120 -13.59 -2.24 -0.38
C ALA A 120 -13.19 -3.59 0.26
N TRP A 121 -12.61 -4.52 -0.51
CA TRP A 121 -12.10 -5.78 0.05
C TRP A 121 -10.87 -5.58 0.92
N GLY A 122 -9.99 -4.67 0.51
CA GLY A 122 -8.80 -4.30 1.27
C GLY A 122 -9.21 -3.76 2.63
N ARG A 123 -10.26 -2.94 2.68
CA ARG A 123 -10.82 -2.44 3.92
C ARG A 123 -11.28 -3.57 4.86
N ASP A 124 -12.07 -4.52 4.37
CA ASP A 124 -12.51 -5.67 5.17
C ASP A 124 -11.34 -6.49 5.71
N ILE A 125 -10.33 -6.73 4.86
CA ILE A 125 -9.13 -7.49 5.23
C ILE A 125 -8.38 -6.77 6.36
N LEU A 126 -8.27 -5.45 6.31
CA LEU A 126 -7.53 -4.66 7.29
C LEU A 126 -8.31 -4.41 8.59
N GLU A 127 -9.63 -4.26 8.54
CA GLU A 127 -10.46 -4.06 9.74
C GLU A 127 -10.65 -5.34 10.54
N SER A 128 -10.77 -6.48 9.84
CA SER A 128 -11.13 -7.75 10.43
C SER A 128 -10.16 -8.13 11.56
N PRO A 129 -10.66 -8.42 12.78
CA PRO A 129 -9.83 -8.95 13.86
C PRO A 129 -9.42 -10.42 13.59
N ASN A 130 -9.98 -11.06 12.57
CA ASN A 130 -9.71 -12.46 12.24
C ASN A 130 -8.60 -12.63 11.20
N THR A 131 -8.12 -11.54 10.60
CA THR A 131 -6.97 -11.56 9.68
C THR A 131 -5.69 -11.27 10.45
N ALA A 132 -4.59 -11.92 10.05
CA ALA A 132 -3.30 -11.67 10.67
C ALA A 132 -2.81 -10.26 10.34
N ILE A 133 -3.05 -9.77 9.11
CA ILE A 133 -2.71 -8.39 8.74
C ILE A 133 -3.51 -7.34 9.52
N GLY A 134 -4.81 -7.54 9.75
CA GLY A 134 -5.61 -6.61 10.54
C GLY A 134 -5.16 -6.55 12.00
N GLN A 135 -4.73 -7.68 12.57
CA GLN A 135 -4.08 -7.71 13.87
C GLN A 135 -2.72 -6.99 13.87
N ALA A 136 -1.88 -7.21 12.85
CA ALA A 136 -0.54 -6.62 12.75
C ALA A 136 -0.57 -5.10 12.57
N VAL A 137 -1.45 -4.58 11.71
CA VAL A 137 -1.62 -3.13 11.49
C VAL A 137 -2.13 -2.46 12.76
N ARG A 138 -3.13 -3.05 13.42
CA ARG A 138 -3.65 -2.56 14.71
C ARG A 138 -2.57 -2.57 15.80
N ALA A 139 -1.76 -3.62 15.87
CA ALA A 139 -0.66 -3.69 16.83
C ALA A 139 0.45 -2.65 16.56
N THR A 140 0.67 -2.33 15.28
CA THR A 140 1.68 -1.34 14.84
C THR A 140 1.24 0.09 15.10
N LEU A 141 -0.02 0.41 14.79
CA LEU A 141 -0.53 1.78 14.82
C LEU A 141 -1.30 2.14 16.10
N GLY A 142 -1.91 1.15 16.76
CA GLY A 142 -2.95 1.41 17.77
C GLY A 142 -4.24 1.95 17.15
N GLU A 143 -5.32 1.96 17.93
CA GLU A 143 -6.68 2.27 17.43
C GLU A 143 -6.81 3.68 16.83
N GLN A 144 -6.23 4.69 17.48
CA GLN A 144 -6.35 6.09 17.03
C GLN A 144 -5.69 6.29 15.66
N ARG A 145 -4.45 5.81 15.48
CA ARG A 145 -3.73 5.97 14.21
C ARG A 145 -4.28 5.04 13.13
N LEU A 146 -4.83 3.88 13.50
CA LEU A 146 -5.55 3.00 12.59
C LEU A 146 -6.77 3.70 11.98
N GLY A 147 -7.58 4.37 12.79
CA GLY A 147 -8.72 5.16 12.30
C GLY A 147 -8.28 6.27 11.35
N ARG A 148 -7.13 6.92 11.62
CA ARG A 148 -6.55 7.94 10.73
C ARG A 148 -6.01 7.36 9.42
N LEU A 149 -5.35 6.20 9.46
CA LEU A 149 -4.91 5.47 8.24
C LEU A 149 -6.09 5.23 7.30
N PHE A 150 -7.17 4.73 7.88
CA PHE A 150 -8.41 4.42 7.20
C PHE A 150 -9.08 5.66 6.61
N ALA A 151 -9.18 6.74 7.38
CA ALA A 151 -9.67 8.02 6.86
C ALA A 151 -8.80 8.55 5.70
N LEU A 152 -7.48 8.35 5.74
CA LEU A 152 -6.57 8.70 4.65
C LEU A 152 -6.85 7.86 3.39
N MET A 153 -6.96 6.54 3.53
CA MET A 153 -7.24 5.61 2.42
C MET A 153 -8.63 5.83 1.80
N ASP A 154 -9.64 6.17 2.61
CA ASP A 154 -11.01 6.45 2.16
C ASP A 154 -11.15 7.87 1.56
N GLY A 155 -10.10 8.68 1.62
CA GLY A 155 -10.07 10.02 1.03
C GLY A 155 -10.70 11.12 1.90
N HIS A 156 -10.95 10.88 3.19
CA HIS A 156 -11.52 11.86 4.11
C HIS A 156 -10.57 13.06 4.34
N ASP A 157 -11.15 14.21 4.71
CA ASP A 157 -10.38 15.45 4.97
C ASP A 157 -9.97 15.62 6.44
N ALA A 158 -10.44 14.75 7.34
CA ALA A 158 -10.11 14.78 8.77
C ALA A 158 -10.43 13.44 9.44
N HIS A 159 -9.83 13.22 10.60
CA HIS A 159 -10.18 12.14 11.54
C HIS A 159 -10.06 12.66 12.97
N ASP A 160 -11.06 12.40 13.82
CA ASP A 160 -11.12 12.88 15.22
C ASP A 160 -10.84 14.39 15.40
N GLY A 161 -11.33 15.21 14.46
CA GLY A 161 -11.14 16.66 14.47
C GLY A 161 -9.74 17.12 14.02
N VAL A 162 -8.83 16.20 13.69
CA VAL A 162 -7.50 16.50 13.15
C VAL A 162 -7.54 16.46 11.62
N PRO A 163 -7.25 17.57 10.93
CA PRO A 163 -7.23 17.60 9.46
C PRO A 163 -6.29 16.57 8.85
N ILE A 164 -6.65 16.04 7.68
CA ILE A 164 -5.80 15.26 6.79
C ILE A 164 -5.56 16.13 5.57
N PRO A 165 -4.38 16.77 5.46
CA PRO A 165 -4.03 17.58 4.31
C PRO A 165 -4.24 16.84 2.99
N ARG A 166 -4.81 17.54 2.01
CA ARG A 166 -5.13 16.96 0.70
C ARG A 166 -3.93 16.28 0.03
N PHE A 167 -2.74 16.88 0.14
CA PHE A 167 -1.53 16.34 -0.49
C PHE A 167 -1.17 14.94 0.04
N MET A 168 -1.52 14.59 1.28
CA MET A 168 -1.25 13.25 1.82
C MET A 168 -2.00 12.16 1.06
N LYS A 169 -3.26 12.46 0.70
CA LYS A 169 -4.07 11.59 -0.14
C LYS A 169 -3.52 11.51 -1.55
N GLU A 170 -3.11 12.66 -2.08
CA GLU A 170 -2.60 12.76 -3.46
C GLU A 170 -1.27 12.03 -3.67
N ILE A 171 -0.48 11.84 -2.61
CA ILE A 171 0.72 10.98 -2.65
C ILE A 171 0.35 9.53 -2.98
N VAL A 172 -0.75 9.02 -2.41
CA VAL A 172 -1.13 7.60 -2.54
C VAL A 172 -2.05 7.38 -3.73
N SER A 173 -3.01 8.28 -3.95
CA SER A 173 -4.01 8.19 -5.01
C SER A 173 -4.31 9.57 -5.61
N SER A 174 -3.80 9.82 -6.82
CA SER A 174 -4.05 11.01 -7.64
C SER A 174 -3.60 10.79 -9.08
N GLN A 175 -3.69 11.81 -9.95
CA GLN A 175 -3.11 11.69 -11.30
C GLN A 175 -1.58 11.57 -11.30
N LEU A 176 -0.92 11.96 -10.21
CA LEU A 176 0.54 11.95 -10.02
C LEU A 176 0.87 11.41 -8.62
N ASP A 177 0.63 10.13 -8.40
CA ASP A 177 0.86 9.42 -7.14
C ASP A 177 2.02 8.41 -7.24
N VAL A 178 2.41 7.86 -6.09
CA VAL A 178 3.50 6.88 -5.99
C VAL A 178 3.15 5.52 -6.55
N ASP A 179 1.84 5.18 -6.60
CA ASP A 179 1.32 4.01 -7.30
C ASP A 179 1.71 4.07 -8.78
N ARG A 180 1.32 5.16 -9.48
CA ARG A 180 1.70 5.43 -10.88
C ARG A 180 3.19 5.49 -11.09
N MET A 181 3.92 6.16 -10.21
CA MET A 181 5.37 6.27 -10.33
C MET A 181 6.06 4.90 -10.26
N ASP A 182 5.56 3.96 -9.46
CA ASP A 182 6.10 2.60 -9.42
C ASP A 182 5.68 1.79 -10.65
N TYR A 183 4.37 1.65 -10.90
CA TYR A 183 3.90 0.74 -11.94
C TYR A 183 4.35 1.20 -13.34
N MET A 184 4.46 2.51 -13.60
CA MET A 184 4.93 2.98 -14.91
C MET A 184 6.34 2.52 -15.25
N ILE A 185 7.22 2.39 -14.25
CA ILE A 185 8.59 1.90 -14.46
C ILE A 185 8.60 0.38 -14.44
N ARG A 186 7.82 -0.25 -13.55
CA ARG A 186 7.75 -1.71 -13.39
C ARG A 186 7.15 -2.43 -14.58
N ASP A 187 6.12 -1.84 -15.17
CA ASP A 187 5.42 -2.41 -16.33
C ASP A 187 6.26 -2.31 -17.61
N GLN A 188 7.32 -1.48 -17.62
CA GLN A 188 8.27 -1.36 -18.73
C GLN A 188 9.50 -2.27 -18.61
N ALA A 189 9.70 -2.89 -17.44
CA ALA A 189 10.89 -3.69 -17.13
C ALA A 189 10.89 -5.07 -17.82
#